data_AF-A0A7J2H5Z6-F1
#
_entry.id   AF-A0A7J2H5Z6-F1
#
_cell.length_a   1.000
_cell.length_b   1.000
_cell.length_c   1.000
_cell.angle_alpha   90.00
_cell.angle_beta   90.00
_cell.angle_gamma   90.00
#
_symmetry.space_group_name_H-M   'P 1'
#
loop_
_entity.id
_entity.type
_entity.pdbx_description
1 polymer ?
#
loop_
_entity_poly.entity_id
_entity_poly.type
_entity_poly.pdbx_seq_one_letter_code
_entity_poly.pdbx_strand_id
1 'polypeptide(L)'
;MATRAEVPWVEKYRPRRIDDVVGNPKAKKAFVAWLNKWLAGRPDKKAALLYGPPGCGKTSLVHAAAIQLNLELVEANASDVRTSEALRRRIFRAATEGSLFRARG
;
A
#
# COMPACT_ATOMS: atom_id res chain seq x y z
N MET A 1 4.71 -32.42 15.20
CA MET A 1 4.30 -32.27 13.79
C MET A 1 3.42 -31.04 13.68
N ALA A 2 3.95 -29.92 13.15
CA ALA A 2 3.14 -28.72 12.93
C ALA A 2 2.33 -28.88 11.64
N THR A 3 1.00 -28.74 11.74
CA THR A 3 0.10 -28.70 10.59
C THR A 3 0.46 -27.49 9.72
N ARG A 4 0.84 -27.73 8.46
CA ARG A 4 0.97 -26.66 7.48
C ARG A 4 -0.40 -26.02 7.31
N ALA A 5 -0.61 -24.83 7.88
CA ALA A 5 -1.81 -24.06 7.62
C ALA A 5 -1.90 -23.82 6.10
N GLU A 6 -2.92 -24.37 5.44
CA GLU A 6 -3.16 -24.10 4.03
C GLU A 6 -3.41 -22.60 3.85
N VAL A 7 -2.50 -21.93 3.16
CA VAL A 7 -2.62 -20.49 2.89
C VAL A 7 -3.83 -20.27 1.99
N PRO A 8 -4.78 -19.38 2.37
CA PRO A 8 -5.92 -19.05 1.54
C PRO A 8 -5.49 -18.63 0.13
N TRP A 9 -6.24 -19.05 -0.90
CA TRP A 9 -5.91 -18.77 -2.30
C TRP A 9 -5.74 -17.27 -2.58
N VAL A 10 -6.53 -16.44 -1.90
CA VAL A 10 -6.48 -14.97 -2.01
C VAL A 10 -5.11 -14.41 -1.61
N GLU A 11 -4.48 -15.00 -0.59
CA GLU A 11 -3.14 -14.61 -0.14
C GLU A 11 -2.05 -15.25 -1.00
N LYS A 12 -2.25 -16.51 -1.39
CA LYS A 12 -1.30 -17.24 -2.25
C LYS A 12 -1.10 -16.57 -3.61
N TYR A 13 -2.16 -16.05 -4.21
CA TYR A 13 -2.14 -15.41 -5.52
C TYR A 13 -2.29 -13.89 -5.46
N ARG A 14 -2.06 -13.27 -4.29
CA ARG A 14 -2.09 -11.81 -4.18
C ARG A 14 -1.02 -11.21 -5.12
N PRO A 15 -1.38 -10.22 -5.95
CA PRO A 15 -0.45 -9.52 -6.83
C PRO A 15 0.78 -9.01 -6.08
N ARG A 16 1.98 -9.26 -6.63
CA ARG A 16 3.24 -8.73 -6.10
C ARG A 16 3.80 -7.60 -6.94
N ARG A 17 3.33 -7.47 -8.18
CA ARG A 17 3.67 -6.39 -9.10
C ARG A 17 2.42 -5.63 -9.51
N ILE A 18 2.59 -4.36 -9.85
CA ILE A 18 1.51 -3.49 -10.34
C ILE A 18 0.88 -4.06 -11.63
N ASP A 19 1.68 -4.75 -12.44
CA ASP A 19 1.23 -5.40 -13.68
C ASP A 19 0.31 -6.60 -13.42
N ASP A 20 0.53 -7.33 -12.32
CA ASP A 20 -0.25 -8.52 -11.93
C ASP A 20 -1.68 -8.15 -11.47
N VAL A 21 -1.93 -6.87 -11.16
CA VAL A 21 -3.26 -6.38 -10.79
C VAL A 21 -4.13 -6.32 -12.04
N VAL A 22 -5.09 -7.23 -12.16
CA VAL A 22 -6.00 -7.28 -13.31
C VAL A 22 -7.00 -6.12 -13.27
N GLY A 23 -7.17 -5.43 -14.41
CA GLY A 23 -8.18 -4.38 -14.60
C GLY A 23 -7.69 -2.94 -14.33
N ASN A 24 -8.62 -1.99 -14.48
CA ASN A 24 -8.45 -0.54 -14.20
C ASN A 24 -7.19 0.12 -14.82
N PRO A 25 -6.91 -0.06 -16.13
CA PRO A 25 -5.64 0.39 -16.74
C PRO A 25 -5.43 1.92 -16.62
N LYS A 26 -6.50 2.72 -16.72
CA LYS A 26 -6.43 4.17 -16.54
C LYS A 26 -6.02 4.57 -15.12
N ALA A 27 -6.66 3.98 -14.11
CA ALA A 27 -6.36 4.26 -12.71
C ALA A 27 -4.96 3.78 -12.30
N LYS A 28 -4.55 2.59 -12.77
CA LYS A 28 -3.18 2.08 -12.55
C LYS A 28 -2.14 3.05 -13.11
N LYS A 29 -2.31 3.50 -14.35
CA LYS A 29 -1.39 4.48 -14.97
C LYS A 29 -1.34 5.80 -14.19
N ALA A 30 -2.49 6.33 -13.76
CA ALA A 30 -2.55 7.56 -12.97
C ALA A 30 -1.86 7.41 -11.61
N PHE A 31 -2.08 6.29 -10.91
CA PHE A 31 -1.45 5.99 -9.64
C PHE A 31 0.08 5.85 -9.77
N VAL A 32 0.55 5.11 -10.77
CA VAL A 32 2.00 4.97 -11.04
C VAL A 32 2.65 6.30 -11.39
N ALA A 33 1.99 7.11 -12.24
CA ALA A 33 2.49 8.43 -12.60
C ALA A 33 2.60 9.35 -11.37
N TRP A 34 1.60 9.33 -10.49
CA TRP A 34 1.64 10.05 -9.22
C TRP A 34 2.76 9.54 -8.30
N LEU A 35 2.88 8.23 -8.13
CA LEU A 35 3.86 7.61 -7.24
C LEU A 35 5.30 7.91 -7.68
N ASN A 36 5.56 7.83 -8.98
CA ASN A 36 6.88 8.19 -9.54
C ASN A 36 7.22 9.66 -9.30
N LYS A 37 6.25 10.58 -9.43
CA LYS A 37 6.46 12.01 -9.11
C LYS A 37 6.70 12.24 -7.62
N TRP A 38 6.02 11.49 -6.77
CA TRP A 38 6.19 11.54 -5.32
C TRP A 38 7.59 11.09 -4.93
N LEU A 39 8.07 9.96 -5.46
CA LEU A 39 9.44 9.46 -5.25
C LEU A 39 10.52 10.39 -5.82
N ALA A 40 10.21 11.15 -6.87
CA ALA A 40 11.09 12.17 -7.42
C ALA A 40 11.12 13.48 -6.59
N GLY A 41 10.38 13.54 -5.47
CA GLY A 41 10.31 14.71 -4.59
C GLY A 41 9.52 15.90 -5.17
N ARG A 42 8.79 15.71 -6.29
CA ARG A 42 7.96 16.74 -6.94
C ARG A 42 6.52 16.28 -7.16
N PRO A 43 5.78 15.87 -6.11
CA PRO A 43 4.39 15.50 -6.27
C PRO A 43 3.50 16.74 -6.50
N ASP A 44 2.69 16.73 -7.55
CA ASP A 44 1.63 17.75 -7.77
C ASP A 44 0.56 17.68 -6.67
N LYS A 45 0.37 16.49 -6.08
CA LYS A 45 -0.59 16.20 -5.00
C LYS A 45 0.09 15.39 -3.92
N LYS A 46 -0.04 15.81 -2.66
CA LYS A 46 0.60 15.14 -1.50
C LYS A 46 -0.01 13.78 -1.14
N ALA A 47 -1.21 13.48 -1.64
CA ALA A 47 -1.92 12.24 -1.39
C ALA A 47 -2.66 11.75 -2.64
N ALA A 48 -2.83 10.44 -2.76
CA ALA A 48 -3.69 9.79 -3.76
C ALA A 48 -4.86 9.10 -3.06
N LEU A 49 -6.06 9.22 -3.63
CA LEU A 49 -7.27 8.56 -3.14
C LEU A 49 -7.69 7.48 -4.13
N LEU A 50 -7.64 6.22 -3.71
CA LEU A 50 -8.13 5.08 -4.49
C LEU A 50 -9.56 4.75 -4.06
N TYR A 51 -10.53 5.01 -4.93
CA TYR A 51 -11.95 4.75 -4.69
C TYR A 51 -12.55 3.84 -5.76
N GLY A 52 -13.63 3.15 -5.43
CA GLY A 52 -14.35 2.24 -6.33
C GLY A 52 -14.97 1.04 -5.61
N PRO A 53 -15.68 0.16 -6.33
CA PRO A 53 -16.36 -1.00 -5.74
C PRO A 53 -15.42 -1.92 -4.95
N PRO A 54 -15.94 -2.66 -3.94
CA PRO A 54 -15.14 -3.67 -3.23
C PRO A 54 -14.64 -4.74 -4.22
N GLY A 55 -13.45 -5.28 -3.98
CA GLY A 55 -12.87 -6.33 -4.84
C GLY A 55 -12.16 -5.85 -6.11
N CYS A 56 -12.15 -4.56 -6.45
CA CYS A 56 -11.47 -4.04 -7.64
C CYS A 56 -9.92 -3.93 -7.54
N GLY A 57 -9.30 -4.54 -6.53
CA GLY A 57 -7.83 -4.56 -6.37
C GLY A 57 -7.20 -3.26 -5.85
N LYS A 58 -7.98 -2.34 -5.24
CA LYS A 58 -7.46 -1.06 -4.70
C LYS A 58 -6.36 -1.27 -3.65
N THR A 59 -6.66 -2.03 -2.61
CA THR A 59 -5.71 -2.38 -1.54
C THR A 59 -4.55 -3.19 -2.12
N SER A 60 -4.84 -4.19 -2.94
CA SER A 60 -3.83 -5.02 -3.61
C SER A 60 -2.85 -4.22 -4.46
N LEU A 61 -3.31 -3.16 -5.15
CA LEU A 61 -2.45 -2.27 -5.94
C LEU A 61 -1.43 -1.52 -5.07
N VAL A 62 -1.85 -1.05 -3.88
CA VAL A 62 -0.95 -0.38 -2.93
C VAL A 62 0.11 -1.35 -2.42
N HIS A 63 -0.28 -2.55 -1.99
CA HIS A 63 0.68 -3.57 -1.54
C HIS A 63 1.65 -3.96 -2.65
N ALA A 64 1.14 -4.21 -3.86
CA ALA A 64 1.98 -4.58 -5.00
C ALA A 64 2.98 -3.48 -5.35
N ALA A 65 2.57 -2.21 -5.30
CA ALA A 65 3.46 -1.09 -5.53
C ALA A 65 4.53 -0.95 -4.43
N ALA A 66 4.15 -1.11 -3.17
CA ALA A 66 5.10 -1.06 -2.04
C ALA A 66 6.15 -2.18 -2.15
N ILE A 67 5.73 -3.41 -2.45
CA ILE A 67 6.65 -4.54 -2.67
C ILE A 67 7.56 -4.27 -3.87
N GLN A 68 6.99 -3.87 -5.01
CA GLN A 68 7.75 -3.66 -6.25
C GLN A 68 8.80 -2.55 -6.13
N LEU A 69 8.50 -1.49 -5.37
CA LEU A 69 9.38 -0.34 -5.18
C LEU A 69 10.21 -0.42 -3.88
N ASN A 70 10.08 -1.53 -3.14
CA ASN A 70 10.73 -1.76 -1.85
C ASN A 70 10.51 -0.60 -0.86
N LEU A 71 9.25 -0.16 -0.78
CA LEU A 71 8.77 0.86 0.16
C LEU A 71 8.26 0.17 1.43
N GLU A 72 8.42 0.83 2.57
CA GLU A 72 7.76 0.40 3.80
C GLU A 72 6.29 0.84 3.78
N LEU A 73 5.38 -0.13 3.86
CA LEU A 73 3.94 0.13 3.86
C LEU A 73 3.41 0.20 5.30
N VAL A 74 2.94 1.37 5.69
CA VAL A 74 2.22 1.57 6.95
C VAL A 74 0.72 1.61 6.66
N GLU A 75 0.04 0.50 6.90
CA GLU A 75 -1.41 0.38 6.74
C GLU A 75 -2.14 0.65 8.07
N ALA A 76 -3.19 1.46 8.01
CA ALA A 76 -4.12 1.67 9.12
C ALA A 76 -5.53 1.29 8.66
N ASN A 77 -6.03 0.17 9.16
CA ASN A 77 -7.40 -0.27 8.89
C ASN A 77 -8.38 0.40 9.87
N ALA A 78 -9.61 0.67 9.42
CA ALA A 78 -10.68 1.23 10.24
C ALA A 78 -11.10 0.33 11.41
N SER A 79 -10.91 -0.99 11.31
CA SER A 79 -11.19 -1.92 12.42
C SER A 79 -10.20 -1.79 13.59
N ASP A 80 -8.96 -1.42 13.28
CA ASP A 80 -7.83 -1.48 14.21
C ASP A 80 -7.65 -0.17 14.98
N VAL A 81 -8.24 0.92 14.48
CA VAL A 81 -8.03 2.26 15.01
C VAL A 81 -9.36 2.95 15.27
N ARG A 82 -9.91 2.72 16.47
CA ARG A 82 -11.20 3.29 16.90
C ARG A 82 -11.09 4.71 17.48
N THR A 83 -9.88 5.26 17.61
CA THR A 83 -9.64 6.61 18.16
C THR A 83 -8.69 7.44 17.28
N SER A 84 -9.03 8.71 17.07
CA SER A 84 -8.23 9.70 16.32
C SER A 84 -6.80 9.83 16.86
N GLU A 85 -6.64 9.73 18.19
CA GLU A 85 -5.36 9.85 18.88
C GLU A 85 -4.44 8.66 18.57
N ALA A 86 -4.99 7.44 18.51
CA ALA A 86 -4.22 6.25 18.17
C ALA A 86 -3.75 6.27 16.71
N LEU A 87 -4.62 6.74 15.79
CA LEU A 87 -4.27 6.93 14.38
C LEU A 87 -3.13 7.93 14.24
N ARG A 88 -3.29 9.10 14.87
CA ARG A 88 -2.32 10.18 14.82
C ARG A 88 -0.98 9.73 15.38
N ARG A 89 -0.96 8.99 16.49
CA ARG A 89 0.29 8.48 17.09
C ARG A 89 1.04 7.52 16.17
N ARG A 90 0.33 6.57 15.54
CA ARG A 90 0.95 5.60 14.62
C ARG A 90 1.50 6.26 13.36
N ILE A 91 0.70 7.12 12.72
CA ILE A 91 1.09 7.82 11.50
C ILE A 91 2.20 8.83 11.80
N PHE A 92 2.10 9.57 12.91
CA PHE A 92 3.10 10.57 13.27
C PHE A 92 4.47 9.93 13.49
N ARG A 93 4.54 8.82 14.24
CA ARG A 93 5.80 8.08 14.41
C ARG A 93 6.37 7.62 13.07
N ALA A 94 5.55 7.02 12.21
CA ALA A 94 6.00 6.59 10.88
C ALA A 94 6.46 7.75 9.97
N ALA A 95 5.92 8.95 10.13
CA ALA A 95 6.29 10.11 9.35
C ALA A 95 7.54 10.83 9.89
N THR A 96 7.81 10.75 11.20
CA THR A 96 8.93 11.45 11.84
C THR A 96 10.15 10.56 12.08
N GLU A 97 9.94 9.27 12.27
CA GLU A 97 10.99 8.29 12.53
C GLU A 97 11.41 7.64 11.20
N GLY A 98 12.73 7.60 10.92
CA GLY A 98 13.25 6.93 9.73
C GLY A 98 13.16 5.41 9.85
N SER A 99 12.91 4.73 8.73
CA SER A 99 12.86 3.26 8.72
C SER A 99 14.18 2.66 9.20
N LEU A 100 14.10 1.73 10.15
CA LEU A 100 15.25 0.95 10.63
C LEU A 100 15.82 0.04 9.54
N PHE A 101 14.96 -0.41 8.64
CA PHE A 101 15.37 -1.11 7.44
C PHE A 101 15.56 -0.07 6.35
N ARG A 102 16.65 -0.13 5.60
CA ARG A 102 17.00 0.85 4.55
C ARG A 102 16.07 0.76 3.32
N ALA A 103 14.76 0.69 3.53
CA ALA A 103 13.73 0.89 2.52
C ALA A 103 13.57 2.39 2.29
N ARG A 104 13.31 2.79 1.04
CA ARG A 104 13.07 4.21 0.73
C ARG A 104 11.71 4.57 1.32
N GLY A 105 11.72 5.42 2.34
CA GLY A 105 10.54 6.11 2.88
C GLY A 105 10.21 7.35 2.07
#